data_AF-A0A7I7K2D5-F1
#
_entry.id   AF-A0A7I7K2D5-F1
#
_cell.length_a   1.000
_cell.length_b   1.000
_cell.length_c   1.000
_cell.angle_alpha   90.00
_cell.angle_beta   90.00
_cell.angle_gamma   90.00
#
_symmetry.space_group_name_H-M   'P 1'
#
loop_
_entity.id
_entity.type
_entity.pdbx_description
1 polymer ?
#
loop_
_entity_poly.entity_id
_entity_poly.type
_entity_poly.pdbx_seq_one_letter_code
_entity_poly.pdbx_strand_id
1 'polypeptide(L)'
;MLLIVGAIAVLAAPWIMRRRGVGKDWVHGTLLVTGVSPRPDGVEGEQYVTITGVINGPTVNEYTVYARLALDVASWPTMGQLFPVMYSPGNPEKWAFAPQEPSHEPQQPPPPPAT
;
A
#
# COMPACT_ATOMS: atom_id res chain seq x y z
N MET A 1 -12.74 -7.26 33.80
CA MET A 1 -12.26 -7.47 32.41
C MET A 1 -12.20 -6.20 31.57
N LEU A 2 -13.03 -5.17 31.82
CA LEU A 2 -12.95 -3.88 31.10
C LEU A 2 -11.61 -3.14 31.27
N LEU A 3 -10.98 -3.21 32.44
CA LEU A 3 -9.66 -2.59 32.70
C LEU A 3 -8.55 -3.16 31.81
N ILE A 4 -8.55 -4.47 31.58
CA ILE A 4 -7.54 -5.14 30.76
C ILE A 4 -7.74 -4.78 29.28
N VAL A 5 -8.99 -4.78 28.80
CA VAL A 5 -9.31 -4.39 27.42
C VAL A 5 -8.97 -2.91 27.16
N GLY A 6 -9.27 -2.03 28.11
CA GLY A 6 -8.91 -0.60 28.03
C GLY A 6 -7.41 -0.36 28.03
N ALA A 7 -6.66 -1.07 28.89
CA ALA A 7 -5.20 -0.98 28.92
C ALA A 7 -4.55 -1.48 27.62
N ILE A 8 -5.05 -2.59 27.06
CA ILE A 8 -4.58 -3.12 25.77
C ILE A 8 -4.91 -2.15 24.64
N ALA A 9 -6.12 -1.55 24.63
CA ALA A 9 -6.49 -0.58 23.61
C ALA A 9 -5.59 0.67 23.64
N VAL A 10 -5.24 1.17 24.83
CA VAL A 10 -4.32 2.32 24.98
C VAL A 10 -2.91 1.99 24.50
N LEU A 11 -2.44 0.76 24.73
CA LEU A 11 -1.12 0.31 24.28
C LEU A 11 -1.07 0.00 22.77
N ALA A 12 -2.16 -0.50 22.19
CA ALA A 12 -2.25 -0.84 20.78
C ALA A 12 -2.64 0.35 19.88
N ALA A 13 -3.32 1.36 20.43
CA ALA A 13 -3.80 2.53 19.68
C ALA A 13 -2.69 3.27 18.90
N PRO A 14 -1.50 3.54 19.44
CA PRO A 14 -0.43 4.20 18.69
C PRO A 14 0.08 3.35 17.51
N TRP A 15 0.06 2.03 17.66
CA TRP A 15 0.51 1.09 16.62
C TRP A 15 -0.52 0.97 15.49
N ILE A 16 -1.81 1.00 15.84
CA ILE A 16 -2.93 0.99 14.89
C ILE A 16 -3.06 2.35 14.18
N MET A 17 -2.83 3.47 14.89
CA MET A 17 -2.85 4.82 14.31
C MET A 17 -1.66 5.06 13.38
N ARG A 18 -0.47 4.51 13.66
CA ARG A 18 0.66 4.55 12.72
C ARG A 18 0.40 3.79 11.41
N ARG A 19 -0.53 2.82 11.41
CA ARG A 19 -1.02 2.15 10.20
C ARG A 19 -2.14 2.92 9.49
N ARG A 20 -2.73 3.95 10.12
CA ARG A 20 -3.84 4.74 9.58
C ARG A 20 -3.36 6.11 9.13
N GLY A 21 -3.12 6.22 7.82
CA GLY A 21 -3.32 7.49 7.10
C GLY A 21 -2.12 7.95 6.29
N VAL A 22 -2.29 7.90 4.98
CA VAL A 22 -1.57 8.76 4.05
C VAL A 22 -1.72 10.21 4.51
N GLY A 23 -0.62 10.97 4.60
CA GLY A 23 -0.70 12.36 5.08
C GLY A 23 -1.54 13.23 4.15
N LYS A 24 -2.25 14.22 4.71
CA LYS A 24 -3.17 15.12 3.96
C LYS A 24 -2.49 15.82 2.77
N ASP A 25 -1.19 16.08 2.87
CA ASP A 25 -0.39 16.79 1.87
C ASP A 25 0.57 15.85 1.10
N TRP A 26 0.34 14.54 1.15
CA TRP A 26 1.11 13.59 0.34
C TRP A 26 0.70 13.67 -1.12
N VAL A 27 1.69 13.56 -2.00
CA VAL A 27 1.51 13.62 -3.46
C VAL A 27 1.54 12.23 -4.05
N HIS A 28 0.87 12.07 -5.19
CA HIS A 28 0.88 10.82 -5.94
C HIS A 28 2.21 10.63 -6.67
N GLY A 29 2.65 9.39 -6.74
CA GLY A 29 3.82 8.97 -7.50
C GLY A 29 3.68 7.53 -7.98
N THR A 30 4.75 7.03 -8.58
CA THR A 30 4.84 5.66 -9.04
C THR A 30 6.10 5.02 -8.49
N LEU A 31 5.96 3.84 -7.89
CA LEU A 31 7.07 3.00 -7.45
C LEU A 31 7.36 1.98 -8.56
N LEU A 32 8.56 2.05 -9.12
CA LEU A 32 9.13 1.00 -9.97
C LEU A 32 9.89 0.00 -9.11
N VAL A 33 9.49 -1.27 -9.15
CA VAL A 33 10.18 -2.34 -8.43
C VAL A 33 11.46 -2.74 -9.16
N THR A 34 12.59 -2.72 -8.44
CA THR A 34 13.94 -3.04 -8.95
C THR A 34 14.62 -4.18 -8.20
N GLY A 35 13.97 -4.74 -7.18
CA GLY A 35 14.42 -5.93 -6.45
C GLY A 35 13.24 -6.53 -5.70
N VAL A 36 13.15 -7.86 -5.69
CA VAL A 36 12.15 -8.60 -4.94
C VAL A 36 12.80 -9.83 -4.30
N SER A 37 12.52 -10.08 -3.03
CA SER A 37 12.95 -11.32 -2.38
C SER A 37 12.28 -12.54 -3.03
N PRO A 38 12.93 -13.72 -3.05
CA PRO A 38 12.34 -14.94 -3.59
C PRO A 38 10.98 -15.25 -2.96
N ARG A 39 10.03 -15.66 -3.81
CA ARG A 39 8.73 -16.19 -3.33
C ARG A 39 8.97 -17.54 -2.64
N PRO A 40 8.40 -17.77 -1.45
CA PRO A 40 8.52 -19.06 -0.78
C PRO A 40 7.67 -20.13 -1.48
N ASP A 41 8.22 -21.34 -1.62
CA ASP A 41 7.53 -22.48 -2.22
C ASP A 41 6.77 -23.29 -1.14
N GLY A 42 5.64 -23.90 -1.54
CA GLY A 42 4.88 -24.82 -0.68
C GLY A 42 4.15 -24.17 0.49
N VAL A 43 4.01 -22.84 0.50
CA VAL A 43 3.26 -22.08 1.51
C VAL A 43 2.17 -21.24 0.86
N GLU A 44 1.08 -21.03 1.60
CA GLU A 44 -0.07 -20.22 1.19
C GLU A 44 -0.31 -19.06 2.17
N GLY A 45 -1.11 -18.08 1.75
CA GLY A 45 -1.50 -16.93 2.57
C GLY A 45 -0.45 -15.82 2.65
N GLU A 46 -0.54 -14.99 3.70
CA GLU A 46 0.34 -13.84 3.89
C GLU A 46 1.77 -14.25 4.24
N GLN A 47 2.73 -13.76 3.46
CA GLN A 47 4.17 -13.93 3.70
C GLN A 47 4.89 -12.59 3.59
N TYR A 48 6.11 -12.54 4.13
CA TYR A 48 6.91 -11.34 4.08
C TYR A 48 7.72 -11.26 2.79
N VAL A 49 7.46 -10.24 1.99
CA VAL A 49 8.30 -9.88 0.84
C VAL A 49 9.15 -8.67 1.21
N THR A 50 10.39 -8.67 0.73
CA THR A 50 11.23 -7.47 0.68
C THR A 50 11.27 -6.97 -0.74
N ILE A 51 11.05 -5.68 -0.95
CA ILE A 51 11.20 -5.02 -2.24
C ILE A 51 12.22 -3.89 -2.15
N THR A 52 12.94 -3.68 -3.25
CA THR A 52 13.61 -2.43 -3.56
C THR A 52 12.95 -1.80 -4.77
N GLY A 53 12.97 -0.48 -4.84
CA GLY A 53 12.43 0.23 -5.99
C GLY A 53 12.81 1.69 -6.02
N VAL A 54 12.30 2.39 -7.02
CA VAL A 54 12.49 3.84 -7.20
C VAL A 54 11.13 4.51 -7.29
N ILE A 55 10.89 5.50 -6.45
CA ILE A 55 9.71 6.37 -6.49
C ILE A 55 10.01 7.56 -7.39
N ASN A 56 9.11 7.79 -8.35
CA ASN A 56 9.11 8.97 -9.21
C ASN A 56 7.78 9.71 -9.03
N GLY A 57 7.81 11.05 -9.04
CA GLY A 57 6.61 11.86 -8.91
C GLY A 57 6.84 13.35 -9.17
N PRO A 58 5.80 14.19 -9.04
CA PRO A 58 5.87 15.61 -9.41
C PRO A 58 6.94 16.42 -8.66
N THR A 59 7.36 15.94 -7.49
CA THR A 59 8.31 16.63 -6.61
C THR A 59 9.61 15.86 -6.42
N VAL A 60 9.76 14.69 -7.05
CA VAL A 60 10.95 13.85 -6.92
C VAL A 60 11.22 13.11 -8.22
N ASN A 61 12.40 13.30 -8.80
CA ASN A 61 12.74 12.66 -10.07
C ASN A 61 12.95 11.16 -9.88
N GLU A 62 13.77 10.76 -8.89
CA GLU A 62 14.04 9.37 -8.53
C GLU A 62 14.41 9.30 -7.03
N TYR A 63 13.71 8.46 -6.26
CA TYR A 63 14.05 8.19 -4.87
C TYR A 63 14.03 6.69 -4.57
N THR A 64 15.19 6.12 -4.24
CA THR A 64 15.33 4.70 -3.96
C THR A 64 14.71 4.35 -2.61
N VAL A 65 13.88 3.31 -2.59
CA VAL A 65 13.23 2.80 -1.37
C VAL A 65 13.53 1.33 -1.16
N TYR A 66 13.48 0.94 0.11
CA TYR A 66 13.52 -0.44 0.57
C TYR A 66 12.32 -0.68 1.49
N ALA A 67 11.52 -1.71 1.22
CA ALA A 67 10.31 -2.00 1.99
C ALA A 67 10.21 -3.48 2.31
N ARG A 68 9.68 -3.79 3.51
CA ARG A 68 9.24 -5.14 3.87
C ARG A 68 7.74 -5.13 4.10
N LEU A 69 7.02 -5.98 3.37
CA LEU A 69 5.56 -6.00 3.31
C LEU A 69 5.05 -7.40 3.65
N ALA A 70 3.89 -7.49 4.27
CA ALA A 70 3.13 -8.74 4.32
C ALA A 70 2.17 -8.75 3.13
N LEU A 71 2.33 -9.70 2.22
CA LEU A 71 1.49 -9.86 1.03
C LEU A 71 1.09 -11.32 0.90
N ASP A 72 -0.08 -11.54 0.32
CA ASP A 72 -0.48 -12.88 -0.09
C ASP A 72 0.48 -13.43 -1.15
N VAL A 73 0.88 -14.69 -0.99
CA VAL A 73 1.81 -15.40 -1.89
C VAL A 73 1.30 -15.44 -3.34
N ALA A 74 -0.02 -15.42 -3.58
CA ALA A 74 -0.60 -15.34 -4.91
C ALA A 74 -0.39 -13.97 -5.57
N SER A 75 -0.12 -12.92 -4.79
CA SER A 75 0.08 -11.54 -5.25
C SER A 75 1.55 -11.09 -5.16
N TRP A 76 2.49 -12.04 -5.22
CA TRP A 76 3.92 -11.74 -5.09
C TRP A 76 4.37 -10.76 -6.19
N PRO A 77 5.05 -9.66 -5.84
CA PRO A 77 5.46 -8.67 -6.82
C PRO A 77 6.57 -9.19 -7.74
N THR A 78 6.71 -8.55 -8.88
CA THR A 78 7.74 -8.86 -9.87
C THR A 78 8.64 -7.66 -10.15
N MET A 79 9.84 -7.94 -10.64
CA MET A 79 10.77 -6.92 -11.12
C MET A 79 10.15 -6.13 -12.28
N GLY A 80 10.29 -4.81 -12.27
CA GLY A 80 9.71 -3.93 -13.28
C GLY A 80 8.23 -3.59 -13.05
N GLN A 81 7.59 -4.19 -12.05
CA GLN A 81 6.21 -3.85 -11.71
C GLN A 81 6.11 -2.41 -11.20
N LEU A 82 5.05 -1.73 -11.63
CA LEU A 82 4.73 -0.37 -11.22
C LEU A 82 3.60 -0.40 -10.20
N PHE A 83 3.79 0.29 -9.08
CA PHE A 83 2.75 0.49 -8.08
C PHE A 83 2.42 1.97 -7.92
N PRO A 84 1.12 2.34 -7.89
CA PRO A 84 0.74 3.68 -7.49
C PRO A 84 1.07 3.85 -6.00
N VAL A 85 1.73 4.95 -5.67
CA VAL A 85 2.12 5.29 -4.30
C VAL A 85 1.74 6.72 -3.99
N MET A 86 1.66 7.02 -2.70
CA MET A 86 1.64 8.39 -2.21
C MET A 86 2.85 8.59 -1.31
N TYR A 87 3.46 9.78 -1.38
CA TYR A 87 4.65 10.10 -0.60
C TYR A 87 4.64 11.56 -0.12
N SER A 88 5.35 11.84 0.96
CA SER A 88 5.53 13.18 1.49
C SER A 88 6.53 13.97 0.62
N PRO A 89 6.15 15.13 0.03
CA PRO A 89 7.05 15.91 -0.84
C PRO A 89 8.39 16.29 -0.21
N GLY A 90 8.39 16.62 1.09
CA GLY A 90 9.61 17.01 1.83
C GLY A 90 10.39 15.84 2.44
N ASN A 91 9.85 14.61 2.38
CA ASN A 91 10.52 13.41 2.89
C ASN A 91 9.95 12.15 2.20
N PRO A 92 10.45 11.79 1.00
CA PRO A 92 9.96 10.65 0.23
C PRO A 92 10.11 9.29 0.92
N GLU A 93 10.93 9.16 1.97
CA GLU A 93 10.99 7.97 2.84
C GLU A 93 9.64 7.66 3.49
N LYS A 94 8.83 8.71 3.72
CA LYS A 94 7.45 8.57 4.18
C LYS A 94 6.55 8.40 2.97
N TRP A 95 6.29 7.15 2.64
CA TRP A 95 5.41 6.76 1.55
C TRP A 95 4.54 5.56 1.92
N ALA A 96 3.53 5.32 1.11
CA ALA A 96 2.63 4.18 1.21
C ALA A 96 2.07 3.86 -0.19
N PHE A 97 1.55 2.65 -0.37
CA PHE A 97 0.75 2.36 -1.56
C PHE A 97 -0.47 3.28 -1.60
N ALA A 98 -0.79 3.77 -2.80
CA ALA A 98 -2.02 4.51 -2.99
C ALA A 98 -3.22 3.58 -2.70
N PRO A 99 -4.32 4.11 -2.15
CA PRO A 99 -5.57 3.36 -2.08
C PRO A 99 -5.90 2.80 -3.47
N GLN A 100 -6.22 1.51 -3.54
CA GLN A 100 -6.81 0.96 -4.75
C GLN A 100 -8.12 1.72 -4.98
N GLU A 101 -8.25 2.43 -6.10
CA GLU A 101 -9.56 2.98 -6.47
C GLU A 101 -10.53 1.79 -6.54
N PRO A 102 -11.68 1.84 -5.85
CA PRO A 102 -12.67 0.80 -6.01
C PRO A 102 -13.00 0.74 -7.50
N SER A 103 -12.80 -0.45 -8.09
CA SER A 103 -13.18 -0.75 -9.45
C SER A 103 -14.59 -0.20 -9.64
N HIS A 104 -14.76 0.83 -10.47
CA HIS A 104 -16.10 1.25 -10.86
C HIS A 104 -16.70 0.02 -11.53
N GLU A 105 -17.64 -0.67 -10.86
CA GLU A 105 -18.54 -1.57 -11.55
C GLU A 105 -19.06 -0.82 -12.77
N PRO A 106 -19.04 -1.41 -13.97
CA PRO A 106 -19.60 -0.76 -15.15
C PRO A 106 -21.01 -0.31 -14.80
N GLN A 107 -21.24 1.01 -14.78
CA GLN A 107 -22.55 1.58 -14.46
C GLN A 107 -23.58 0.87 -15.35
N GLN A 108 -24.42 0.03 -14.73
CA GLN A 108 -25.48 -0.66 -15.44
C GLN A 108 -26.33 0.43 -16.13
N PRO A 109 -26.50 0.40 -17.46
CA PRO A 109 -27.25 1.44 -18.16
C PRO A 109 -28.64 1.55 -17.54
N PRO A 110 -29.21 2.77 -17.44
CA PRO A 110 -30.50 2.97 -16.81
C PRO A 110 -31.55 2.06 -17.48
N PRO A 111 -32.47 1.47 -16.71
CA PRO A 111 -33.50 0.61 -17.29
C PRO A 111 -34.31 1.41 -18.31
N PRO A 112 -34.72 0.78 -19.44
CA PRO A 112 -35.50 1.46 -20.46
C PRO A 112 -36.82 1.98 -19.86
N PRO A 113 -37.33 3.12 -20.34
CA PRO A 113 -38.59 3.68 -19.85
C PRO A 113 -39.73 2.67 -20.03
N ALA A 114 -40.52 2.48 -18.98
CA ALA A 114 -41.71 1.65 -19.03
C ALA A 114 -42.69 2.25 -20.06
N THR A 115 -43.09 1.43 -21.05
CA THR A 115 -44.14 1.75 -22.02
C THR A 115 -45.49 1.38 -21.44
#